data_AF-A0A630UWZ2-F1
#
_entry.id   AF-A0A630UWZ2-F1
#
_cell.length_a   1.000
_cell.length_b   1.000
_cell.length_c   1.000
_cell.angle_alpha   90.00
_cell.angle_beta   90.00
_cell.angle_gamma   90.00
#
_symmetry.space_group_name_H-M   'P 1'
#
loop_
_entity.id
_entity.type
_entity.pdbx_description
1 polymer ?
#
loop_
_entity_poly.entity_id
_entity_poly.type
_entity_poly.pdbx_seq_one_letter_code
_entity_poly.pdbx_strand_id
1 'polypeptide(L)'
;DRAAMKIVLETEPRNLPALDITFVDKRIEKLLFNYRARNFPGTLDDAEQQRWLEHRRQVLTPEFLQQYANELQMLSQQYAEDKTKLGLLKSLWQYATEIV
;
A
#
# COMPACT_ATOMS: atom_id res chain seq x y z
N ASP A 1 2.35 -20.03 -15.50
CA ASP A 1 1.95 -19.06 -14.46
C ASP A 1 1.73 -19.65 -13.07
N ARG A 2 0.79 -20.59 -12.84
CA ARG A 2 0.56 -21.15 -11.47
C ARG A 2 1.80 -21.76 -10.81
N ALA A 3 2.58 -22.57 -11.54
CA ALA A 3 3.83 -23.13 -11.03
C ALA A 3 4.89 -22.04 -10.76
N ALA A 4 4.96 -21.02 -11.63
CA ALA A 4 5.86 -19.89 -11.47
C ALA A 4 5.53 -19.05 -10.21
N MET A 5 4.25 -18.83 -9.92
CA MET A 5 3.82 -18.17 -8.67
C MET A 5 4.17 -19.00 -7.43
N LYS A 6 4.14 -20.33 -7.52
CA LYS A 6 4.58 -21.20 -6.42
C LYS A 6 6.08 -21.02 -6.13
N ILE A 7 6.90 -20.94 -7.17
CA ILE A 7 8.34 -20.65 -7.03
C ILE A 7 8.56 -19.29 -6.36
N VAL A 8 7.81 -18.25 -6.76
CA VAL A 8 7.87 -16.92 -6.13
C VAL A 8 7.54 -17.00 -4.62
N LEU A 9 6.54 -17.80 -4.23
CA LEU A 9 6.16 -17.95 -2.82
C LEU A 9 7.19 -18.73 -1.99
N GLU A 10 7.87 -19.70 -2.60
CA GLU A 10 8.91 -20.51 -1.94
C GLU A 10 10.28 -19.83 -1.95
N THR A 11 10.46 -18.77 -2.75
CA THR A 11 11.71 -18.01 -2.84
C THR A 11 11.81 -16.98 -1.73
N GLU A 12 12.97 -16.91 -1.08
CA GLU A 12 13.24 -15.89 -0.06
C GLU A 12 13.15 -14.47 -0.66
N PRO A 13 12.60 -13.49 0.08
CA PRO A 13 12.38 -12.13 -0.43
C PRO A 13 13.61 -11.45 -1.02
N ARG A 14 14.79 -11.70 -0.46
CA ARG A 14 16.08 -11.17 -0.93
C ARG A 14 16.50 -11.68 -2.31
N ASN A 15 16.01 -12.84 -2.72
CA ASN A 15 16.34 -13.47 -4.00
C ASN A 15 15.28 -13.20 -5.08
N LEU A 16 14.11 -12.66 -4.70
CA LEU A 16 13.06 -12.29 -5.64
C LEU A 16 13.48 -11.30 -6.74
N PRO A 17 14.35 -10.29 -6.49
CA PRO A 17 14.80 -9.39 -7.56
C PRO A 17 15.66 -10.09 -8.62
N ALA A 18 16.40 -11.13 -8.21
CA ALA A 18 17.28 -11.89 -9.08
C ALA A 18 16.57 -13.08 -9.78
N LEU A 19 15.29 -13.27 -9.48
CA LEU A 19 14.51 -14.40 -9.99
C LEU A 19 14.04 -14.11 -11.41
N ASP A 20 14.76 -14.62 -12.40
CA ASP A 20 14.42 -14.50 -13.82
C ASP A 20 13.31 -15.50 -14.20
N ILE A 21 12.06 -15.11 -13.92
CA ILE A 21 10.86 -15.86 -14.29
C ILE A 21 10.05 -15.06 -15.29
N THR A 22 9.85 -15.63 -16.47
CA THR A 22 8.92 -15.09 -17.46
C THR A 22 7.49 -15.52 -17.13
N PHE A 23 6.59 -14.54 -17.01
CA PHE A 23 5.16 -14.79 -16.85
C PHE A 23 4.42 -14.58 -18.18
N VAL A 24 3.44 -15.44 -18.46
CA VAL A 24 2.57 -15.26 -19.64
C VAL A 24 1.49 -14.21 -19.32
N ASP A 25 0.94 -14.24 -18.11
CA ASP A 25 0.00 -13.24 -17.61
C ASP A 25 0.71 -11.95 -17.15
N LYS A 26 0.51 -10.88 -17.93
CA LYS A 26 1.06 -9.54 -17.68
C LYS A 26 0.65 -8.92 -16.33
N ARG A 27 -0.40 -9.43 -15.67
CA ARG A 27 -0.81 -8.94 -14.35
C ARG A 27 0.18 -9.34 -13.26
N ILE A 28 0.88 -10.45 -13.44
CA ILE A 28 1.74 -11.04 -12.40
C ILE A 28 2.94 -10.14 -12.11
N GLU A 29 3.53 -9.49 -13.11
CA GLU A 29 4.64 -8.54 -12.89
C GLU A 29 4.23 -7.40 -11.95
N LYS A 30 3.05 -6.80 -12.19
CA LYS A 30 2.52 -5.73 -11.33
C LYS A 30 2.19 -6.25 -9.93
N LEU A 31 1.63 -7.46 -9.82
CA LEU A 31 1.32 -8.08 -8.54
C LEU A 31 2.58 -8.39 -7.73
N LEU A 32 3.64 -8.89 -8.38
CA LEU A 32 4.92 -9.21 -7.74
C LEU A 32 5.62 -7.95 -7.22
N PHE A 33 5.64 -6.87 -8.03
CA PHE A 33 6.17 -5.59 -7.58
C PHE A 33 5.41 -5.06 -6.35
N ASN A 34 4.08 -5.03 -6.40
CA ASN A 34 3.26 -4.59 -5.27
C ASN A 34 3.42 -5.47 -4.03
N TYR A 35 3.57 -6.79 -4.23
CA TYR A 35 3.81 -7.75 -3.15
C TYR A 35 5.14 -7.47 -2.45
N ARG A 36 6.23 -7.30 -3.21
CA ARG A 36 7.55 -6.95 -2.67
C ARG A 36 7.52 -5.60 -1.96
N ALA A 37 6.94 -4.58 -2.59
CA ALA A 37 6.93 -3.23 -2.04
C ALA A 37 6.11 -3.07 -0.77
N ARG A 38 5.03 -3.85 -0.61
CA ARG A 38 4.19 -3.83 0.60
C ARG A 38 4.74 -4.66 1.75
N ASN A 39 5.26 -5.85 1.45
CA ASN A 39 5.67 -6.81 2.49
C ASN A 39 7.16 -6.74 2.83
N PHE A 40 7.99 -6.38 1.85
CA PHE A 40 9.46 -6.42 1.94
C PHE A 40 10.09 -5.15 1.34
N PRO A 41 9.75 -3.94 1.83
CA PRO A 41 10.25 -2.68 1.26
C PRO A 41 11.78 -2.58 1.25
N GLY A 42 12.47 -3.23 2.21
CA GLY A 42 13.94 -3.28 2.25
C GLY A 42 14.60 -4.15 1.16
N THR A 43 13.80 -4.84 0.33
CA THR A 43 14.30 -5.61 -0.83
C THR A 43 14.19 -4.83 -2.15
N LEU A 44 13.68 -3.60 -2.11
CA LEU A 44 13.58 -2.73 -3.27
C LEU A 44 14.88 -1.95 -3.46
N ASP A 45 15.36 -1.88 -4.69
CA ASP A 45 16.43 -0.95 -5.06
C ASP A 45 15.93 0.52 -5.10
N ASP A 46 16.84 1.48 -5.28
CA ASP A 46 16.50 2.90 -5.28
C ASP A 46 15.46 3.27 -6.37
N ALA A 47 15.54 2.66 -7.55
CA ALA A 47 14.61 2.94 -8.64
C ALA A 47 13.21 2.38 -8.35
N GLU A 48 13.15 1.18 -7.78
CA GLU A 48 11.93 0.53 -7.31
C GLU A 48 11.29 1.29 -6.14
N GLN A 49 12.09 1.82 -5.22
CA GLN A 49 11.61 2.67 -4.13
C GLN A 49 10.99 3.96 -4.67
N GLN A 50 11.63 4.63 -5.63
CA GLN A 50 11.06 5.82 -6.28
C GLN A 50 9.75 5.48 -7.03
N ARG A 51 9.73 4.36 -7.75
CA ARG A 51 8.51 3.86 -8.41
C ARG A 51 7.37 3.60 -7.41
N TRP A 52 7.70 3.04 -6.24
CA TRP A 52 6.72 2.79 -5.19
C TRP A 52 6.23 4.09 -4.53
N LEU A 53 7.13 5.05 -4.30
CA LEU A 53 6.78 6.37 -3.79
C LEU A 53 5.83 7.09 -4.75
N GLU A 54 6.12 7.05 -6.05
CA GLU A 54 5.23 7.61 -7.08
C GLU A 54 3.88 6.91 -7.11
N HIS A 55 3.86 5.57 -7.01
CA HIS A 55 2.61 4.82 -6.86
C HIS A 55 1.80 5.28 -5.64
N ARG A 56 2.44 5.49 -4.49
CA ARG A 56 1.79 6.01 -3.28
C ARG A 56 1.23 7.41 -3.49
N ARG A 57 1.97 8.32 -4.15
CA ARG A 57 1.50 9.68 -4.47
C ARG A 57 0.29 9.69 -5.38
N GLN A 58 0.23 8.76 -6.33
CA GLN A 58 -0.92 8.62 -7.23
C GLN A 58 -2.17 8.08 -6.54
N VAL A 59 -2.02 7.38 -5.41
CA VAL A 59 -3.14 6.89 -4.58
C VAL A 59 -3.55 7.96 -3.56
N LEU A 60 -2.56 8.54 -2.86
CA LEU A 60 -2.75 9.57 -1.83
C LEU A 60 -2.71 10.96 -2.47
N THR A 61 -3.56 11.18 -3.48
CA THR A 61 -3.64 12.50 -4.11
C THR A 61 -4.22 13.52 -3.13
N PRO A 62 -3.94 14.82 -3.32
CA PRO A 62 -4.53 15.88 -2.49
C PRO A 62 -6.07 15.80 -2.45
N GLU A 63 -6.71 15.44 -3.57
CA GLU A 63 -8.16 15.29 -3.67
C GLU A 63 -8.67 14.11 -2.83
N PHE A 64 -7.97 12.97 -2.87
CA PHE A 64 -8.31 11.81 -2.05
C PHE A 64 -8.18 12.12 -0.56
N LEU A 65 -7.06 12.76 -0.17
CA LEU A 65 -6.81 13.14 1.22
C LEU A 65 -7.84 14.17 1.71
N GLN A 66 -8.25 15.12 0.87
CA GLN A 66 -9.30 16.08 1.20
C GLN A 66 -10.66 15.40 1.37
N GLN A 67 -11.02 14.46 0.49
CA GLN A 67 -12.26 13.69 0.62
C GLN A 67 -12.27 12.86 1.90
N TYR A 68 -11.16 12.19 2.21
CA TYR A 68 -10.99 11.42 3.44
C TYR A 68 -11.10 12.30 4.70
N ALA A 69 -10.48 13.48 4.69
CA ALA A 69 -10.59 14.45 5.78
C ALA A 69 -12.05 14.92 5.99
N ASN A 70 -12.75 15.22 4.89
CA ASN A 70 -14.16 15.64 4.94
C ASN A 70 -15.06 14.54 5.50
N GLU A 71 -14.82 13.28 5.12
CA GLU A 71 -15.57 12.12 5.62
C GLU A 71 -15.36 11.94 7.14
N LEU A 72 -14.11 12.01 7.61
CA LEU A 72 -13.82 11.94 9.05
C LEU A 72 -14.48 13.08 9.82
N GLN A 73 -14.47 14.30 9.27
CA GLN A 73 -15.14 15.44 9.88
C GLN A 73 -16.66 15.22 9.98
N MET A 74 -17.30 14.77 8.89
CA MET A 74 -18.73 14.45 8.89
C MET A 74 -19.07 13.40 9.94
N LEU A 75 -18.32 12.30 9.99
CA LEU A 75 -18.53 11.21 10.96
C LEU A 75 -18.31 11.68 12.40
N SER A 76 -17.36 12.59 12.64
CA SER A 76 -17.12 13.15 13.97
C SER A 76 -18.31 13.97 14.49
N GLN A 77 -19.00 14.68 13.59
CA GLN A 77 -20.22 15.41 13.94
C GLN A 77 -21.39 14.46 14.17
N GLN A 78 -21.53 13.43 13.32
CA GLN A 78 -22.59 12.44 13.44
C GLN A 78 -22.49 11.61 14.74
N TYR A 79 -21.27 11.26 15.16
CA TYR A 79 -21.00 10.44 16.33
C TYR A 79 -20.46 11.24 17.52
N ALA A 80 -20.82 12.53 17.62
CA ALA A 80 -20.31 13.44 18.65
C ALA A 80 -20.52 12.96 20.09
N GLU A 81 -21.55 12.15 20.34
CA GLU A 81 -21.85 11.60 21.68
C GLU A 81 -21.17 10.25 21.96
N ASP A 82 -20.63 9.59 20.93
CA ASP A 82 -19.98 8.28 21.04
C ASP A 82 -18.46 8.44 21.19
N LYS A 83 -18.00 8.47 22.45
CA LYS A 83 -16.58 8.63 22.79
C LYS A 83 -15.68 7.56 22.17
N THR A 84 -16.18 6.35 21.94
CA THR A 84 -15.40 5.25 21.35
C THR A 84 -15.15 5.53 19.87
N LYS A 85 -16.22 5.90 19.14
CA LYS A 85 -16.10 6.24 17.71
C LYS A 85 -15.26 7.49 17.49
N LEU A 86 -15.38 8.50 18.35
CA LEU A 86 -14.51 9.68 18.30
C LEU A 86 -13.03 9.32 18.51
N GLY A 87 -12.74 8.38 19.42
CA GLY A 87 -11.40 7.83 19.60
C GLY A 87 -10.85 7.19 18.33
N LEU A 88 -11.65 6.34 17.67
CA LEU A 88 -11.27 5.70 16.41
C LEU A 88 -11.04 6.71 15.28
N LEU A 89 -11.93 7.70 15.12
CA LEU A 89 -11.79 8.75 14.11
C LEU A 89 -10.52 9.57 14.31
N LYS A 90 -10.14 9.86 15.57
CA LYS A 90 -8.86 10.51 15.88
C LYS A 90 -7.67 9.63 15.49
N SER A 91 -7.72 8.33 15.76
CA SER A 91 -6.66 7.39 15.34
C SER A 91 -6.54 7.30 13.81
N LEU A 92 -7.67 7.32 13.09
CA LEU A 92 -7.68 7.35 11.62
C LEU A 92 -7.05 8.62 11.06
N TRP A 93 -7.31 9.78 11.67
CA TRP A 93 -6.67 11.04 11.31
C TRP A 93 -5.17 11.03 11.56
N GLN A 94 -4.76 10.50 12.71
CA GLN A 94 -3.34 10.39 13.07
C GLN A 94 -2.58 9.51 12.06
N TYR A 95 -3.15 8.35 11.71
CA TYR A 95 -2.56 7.46 10.72
C TYR A 95 -2.46 8.10 9.34
N ALA A 96 -3.49 8.84 8.91
CA ALA A 96 -3.46 9.56 7.64
C ALA A 96 -2.37 10.64 7.59
N THR A 97 -2.04 11.25 8.73
CA THR A 97 -0.95 12.23 8.82
C THR A 97 0.44 11.57 8.79
N GLU A 98 0.57 10.36 9.34
CA GLU A 98 1.83 9.61 9.38
C GLU A 98 2.18 8.97 8.03
N ILE A 99 1.16 8.55 7.26
CA ILE A 99 1.35 7.85 5.99
C ILE A 99 1.60 8.78 4.79
N VAL A 100 1.30 10.07 4.92
CA VAL A 100 1.53 11.09 3.88
C VAL A 100 2.95 11.63 4.00
#